data_AF-A0A2G2MCU2-F1
#
_entry.id   AF-A0A2G2MCU2-F1
#
_cell.length_a   1.000
_cell.length_b   1.000
_cell.length_c   1.000
_cell.angle_alpha   90.00
_cell.angle_beta   90.00
_cell.angle_gamma   90.00
#
_symmetry.space_group_name_H-M   'P 1'
#
loop_
_entity.id
_entity.type
_entity.pdbx_description
1 polymer ?
#
loop_
_entity_poly.entity_id
_entity_poly.type
_entity_poly.pdbx_seq_one_letter_code
_entity_poly.pdbx_strand_id
1 'polypeptide(L)'
;MKATSKEILESISKHCHNELTHYRFNTGTLKVSDKYREGRIAALKYIAELSYYYLQEEKRIQEHFNAQVRKQLDQNSCLDDSDYKRGLYDALEYIVKTW
;
A
#
# COMPACT_ATOMS: atom_id res chain seq x y z
N MET A 1 -11.33 -3.49 16.39
CA MET A 1 -10.08 -3.88 15.70
C MET A 1 -9.25 -2.63 15.45
N LYS A 2 -7.91 -2.75 15.41
CA LYS A 2 -7.03 -1.66 14.98
C LYS A 2 -7.15 -1.54 13.45
N ALA A 3 -7.14 -0.32 12.93
CA ALA A 3 -7.17 -0.07 11.49
C ALA A 3 -5.96 -0.69 10.80
N THR A 4 -6.15 -1.16 9.57
CA THR A 4 -5.09 -1.68 8.69
C THR A 4 -4.19 -0.56 8.20
N SER A 5 -2.98 -0.92 7.75
CA SER A 5 -2.05 0.03 7.13
C SER A 5 -2.70 0.76 5.95
N LYS A 6 -3.36 0.03 5.04
CA LYS A 6 -4.14 0.59 3.94
C LYS A 6 -5.15 1.64 4.39
N GLU A 7 -6.02 1.30 5.35
CA GLU A 7 -7.06 2.22 5.83
C GLU A 7 -6.46 3.49 6.46
N ILE A 8 -5.35 3.35 7.19
CA ILE A 8 -4.63 4.48 7.77
C ILE A 8 -4.07 5.39 6.67
N LEU A 9 -3.38 4.83 5.68
CA LEU A 9 -2.76 5.58 4.60
C LEU A 9 -3.79 6.25 3.67
N GLU A 10 -4.90 5.57 3.37
CA GLU A 10 -6.02 6.14 2.60
C GLU A 10 -6.68 7.30 3.35
N SER A 11 -6.88 7.16 4.66
CA SER A 11 -7.42 8.22 5.51
C SER A 11 -6.51 9.46 5.54
N ILE A 12 -5.19 9.26 5.71
CA ILE A 12 -4.20 10.35 5.66
C ILE A 12 -4.20 11.02 4.28
N SER A 13 -4.19 10.24 3.21
CA SER A 13 -4.23 10.76 1.84
C SER A 13 -5.48 11.61 1.59
N LYS A 14 -6.66 11.12 2.02
CA LYS A 14 -7.92 11.86 1.93
C LYS A 14 -7.88 13.16 2.73
N HIS A 15 -7.36 13.11 3.96
CA HIS A 15 -7.19 14.31 4.79
C HIS A 15 -6.28 15.34 4.09
N CYS A 16 -5.14 14.90 3.56
CA CYS A 16 -4.21 15.79 2.85
C CYS A 16 -4.86 16.42 1.62
N HIS A 17 -5.64 15.67 0.84
CA HIS A 17 -6.33 16.20 -0.33
C HIS A 17 -7.35 17.29 0.04
N ASN A 18 -8.13 17.07 1.10
CA ASN A 18 -9.11 18.04 1.59
C ASN A 18 -8.43 19.32 2.09
N GLU A 19 -7.37 19.17 2.90
CA GLU A 19 -6.61 20.30 3.43
C GLU A 19 -5.89 21.08 2.33
N LEU A 20 -5.29 20.39 1.35
CA LEU A 20 -4.68 21.05 0.19
C LEU A 20 -5.68 21.92 -0.56
N THR A 21 -6.89 21.41 -0.75
CA THR A 21 -7.98 22.18 -1.37
C THR A 21 -8.34 23.39 -0.52
N HIS A 22 -8.50 23.20 0.79
CA HIS A 22 -8.79 24.29 1.73
C HIS A 22 -7.74 25.40 1.67
N TYR A 23 -6.45 25.07 1.81
CA TYR A 23 -5.37 26.06 1.84
C TYR A 23 -5.04 26.65 0.46
N ARG A 24 -5.34 25.97 -0.66
CA ARG A 24 -5.13 26.54 -2.00
C ARG A 24 -6.20 27.55 -2.38
N PHE A 25 -7.47 27.29 -2.04
CA PHE A 25 -8.58 28.05 -2.61
C PHE A 25 -9.25 29.01 -1.63
N ASN A 26 -9.15 28.79 -0.31
CA ASN A 26 -9.69 29.73 0.68
C ASN A 26 -8.67 30.82 1.02
N THR A 27 -8.49 31.79 0.14
CA THR A 27 -7.57 32.94 0.39
C THR A 27 -8.27 34.12 1.06
N GLY A 28 -9.58 34.31 0.84
CA GLY A 28 -10.34 35.44 1.39
C GLY A 28 -10.89 35.24 2.82
N THR A 29 -11.35 34.02 3.14
CA THR A 29 -11.95 33.69 4.45
C THR A 29 -10.94 33.18 5.46
N LEU A 30 -9.91 32.45 5.01
CA LEU A 30 -8.88 31.90 5.89
C LEU A 30 -7.81 32.95 6.17
N LYS A 31 -7.85 33.55 7.37
CA LYS A 31 -6.89 34.56 7.82
C LYS A 31 -5.62 33.93 8.37
N VAL A 32 -4.70 33.55 7.48
CA VAL A 32 -3.35 33.08 7.82
C VAL A 32 -2.32 33.83 6.97
N SER A 33 -1.07 33.89 7.42
CA SER A 33 0.01 34.49 6.62
C SER A 33 0.34 33.62 5.41
N ASP A 34 0.86 34.25 4.35
CA ASP A 34 1.26 33.55 3.13
C ASP A 34 2.34 32.51 3.42
N LYS A 35 3.35 32.86 4.24
CA LYS A 35 4.40 31.90 4.66
C LYS A 35 3.85 30.68 5.40
N TYR A 36 2.84 30.87 6.27
CA TYR A 36 2.20 29.75 6.95
C TYR A 36 1.47 28.85 5.95
N ARG A 37 0.72 29.46 5.03
CA ARG A 37 -0.03 28.75 3.98
C ARG A 37 0.92 27.94 3.08
N GLU A 38 2.03 28.54 2.65
CA GLU A 38 3.08 27.88 1.89
C GLU A 38 3.65 26.67 2.63
N GLY A 39 4.02 26.86 3.91
CA GLY A 39 4.52 25.77 4.75
C GLY A 39 3.53 24.62 4.91
N ARG A 40 2.25 24.93 5.15
CA ARG A 40 1.18 23.92 5.23
C ARG A 40 1.02 23.17 3.92
N ILE A 41 0.94 23.87 2.79
CA ILE A 41 0.81 23.24 1.47
C ILE A 41 2.01 22.34 1.17
N ALA A 42 3.23 22.78 1.48
CA ALA A 42 4.45 22.00 1.26
C ALA A 42 4.43 20.69 2.06
N ALA A 43 4.13 20.77 3.37
CA ALA A 43 4.01 19.59 4.22
C ALA A 43 2.90 18.64 3.76
N LEU A 44 1.71 19.17 3.42
CA LEU A 44 0.58 18.35 2.98
C LEU A 44 0.87 17.63 1.66
N LYS A 45 1.59 18.25 0.72
CA LYS A 45 2.04 17.60 -0.52
C LYS A 45 2.99 16.44 -0.21
N TYR A 46 4.02 16.70 0.60
CA TYR A 46 4.98 15.68 1.00
C TYR A 46 4.30 14.48 1.66
N ILE A 47 3.38 14.71 2.61
CA ILE A 47 2.67 13.64 3.31
C ILE A 47 1.76 12.86 2.35
N ALA A 48 1.09 13.54 1.42
CA ALA A 48 0.25 12.86 0.41
C ALA A 48 1.09 11.95 -0.50
N GLU A 49 2.22 12.44 -0.98
CA GLU A 49 3.17 11.67 -1.81
C GLU A 49 3.74 10.47 -1.04
N LEU A 50 4.13 10.68 0.22
CA LEU A 50 4.64 9.62 1.09
C LEU A 50 3.58 8.55 1.38
N SER A 51 2.34 8.97 1.62
CA SER A 51 1.21 8.05 1.85
C SER A 51 0.94 7.22 0.61
N TYR A 52 0.98 7.83 -0.57
CA TYR A 52 0.83 7.13 -1.84
C TYR A 52 1.96 6.14 -2.10
N TYR A 53 3.22 6.53 -1.81
CA TYR A 53 4.37 5.64 -1.92
C TYR A 53 4.16 4.36 -1.09
N TYR A 54 3.82 4.50 0.19
CA TYR A 54 3.63 3.32 1.05
C TYR A 54 2.40 2.49 0.67
N LEU A 55 1.35 3.08 0.09
CA LEU A 55 0.25 2.30 -0.49
C LEU A 55 0.71 1.44 -1.68
N GLN A 56 1.65 1.92 -2.49
CA GLN A 56 2.22 1.10 -3.56
C GLN A 56 3.15 0.02 -3.00
N GLU A 57 3.94 0.32 -1.97
CA GLU A 57 4.78 -0.68 -1.30
C GLU A 57 3.93 -1.81 -0.69
N GLU A 58 2.80 -1.49 -0.08
CA GLU A 58 1.87 -2.50 0.46
C GLU A 58 1.36 -3.45 -0.63
N LYS A 59 1.02 -2.93 -1.82
CA LYS A 59 0.65 -3.75 -2.97
C LYS A 59 1.81 -4.63 -3.45
N ARG A 60 3.02 -4.06 -3.55
CA ARG A 60 4.22 -4.79 -3.96
C ARG A 60 4.55 -5.93 -3.01
N ILE A 61 4.31 -5.78 -1.70
CA ILE A 61 4.51 -6.87 -0.74
C ILE A 61 3.64 -8.08 -1.10
N GLN A 62 2.38 -7.86 -1.46
CA GLN A 62 1.47 -8.94 -1.87
C GLN A 62 1.93 -9.61 -3.16
N GLU A 63 2.33 -8.81 -4.16
CA GLU A 63 2.87 -9.30 -5.43
C GLU A 63 4.15 -10.11 -5.22
N HIS A 64 5.08 -9.61 -4.40
CA HIS A 64 6.33 -10.28 -4.07
C HIS A 64 6.09 -11.59 -3.33
N PHE A 65 5.19 -11.61 -2.35
CA PHE A 65 4.84 -12.83 -1.63
C PHE A 65 4.31 -13.90 -2.59
N ASN A 66 3.33 -13.54 -3.43
CA ASN A 66 2.78 -14.45 -4.43
C ASN A 66 3.84 -14.94 -5.43
N ALA A 67 4.75 -14.07 -5.87
CA ALA A 67 5.84 -14.46 -6.73
C ALA A 67 6.79 -15.47 -6.07
N GLN A 68 7.09 -15.33 -4.78
CA GLN A 68 7.92 -16.30 -4.05
C GLN A 68 7.24 -17.67 -3.93
N VAL A 69 5.94 -17.70 -3.64
CA VAL A 69 5.18 -18.97 -3.55
C VAL A 69 5.17 -19.69 -4.91
N ARG A 70 4.93 -18.95 -6.00
CA ARG A 70 4.97 -19.51 -7.36
C ARG A 70 6.36 -20.00 -7.75
N LYS A 71 7.41 -19.23 -7.42
CA LYS A 71 8.80 -19.65 -7.63
C LYS A 71 9.10 -20.98 -6.91
N GLN A 72 8.55 -21.18 -5.71
CA GLN A 72 8.71 -22.44 -4.99
C GLN A 72 8.00 -23.60 -5.70
N LEU A 73 6.79 -23.39 -6.24
CA LEU A 73 6.11 -24.39 -7.07
C LEU A 73 6.97 -24.77 -8.28
N ASP A 74 7.46 -23.78 -9.01
CA ASP A 74 8.29 -23.96 -10.21
C ASP A 74 9.59 -24.71 -9.90
N GLN A 75 10.27 -24.38 -8.80
CA GLN A 75 11.50 -25.06 -8.38
C GLN A 75 11.28 -26.53 -8.03
N ASN A 76 10.09 -26.89 -7.55
CA ASN A 76 9.74 -28.26 -7.17
C ASN A 76 9.01 -28.99 -8.31
N SER A 77 8.92 -28.41 -9.50
CA SER A 77 8.28 -29.03 -10.67
C SER A 77 8.98 -30.31 -11.13
N CYS A 78 10.30 -30.37 -10.94
CA CYS A 78 11.14 -31.52 -11.30
C CYS A 78 11.09 -32.68 -10.31
N LEU A 79 10.40 -32.54 -9.18
CA LEU A 79 10.21 -33.67 -8.25
C LEU A 79 9.42 -34.79 -8.92
N ASP A 80 9.77 -36.03 -8.62
CA ASP A 80 8.98 -37.19 -9.03
C ASP A 80 7.58 -37.15 -8.39
N ASP A 81 6.60 -37.71 -9.10
CA ASP A 81 5.24 -37.84 -8.56
C ASP A 81 5.27 -38.75 -7.32
N SER A 82 5.06 -38.12 -6.17
CA SER A 82 5.20 -38.72 -4.85
C SER A 82 4.21 -38.07 -3.90
N ASP A 83 3.88 -38.77 -2.81
CA ASP A 83 3.04 -38.21 -1.76
C ASP A 83 3.65 -36.91 -1.18
N TYR A 84 4.98 -36.81 -1.16
CA TYR A 84 5.69 -35.58 -0.78
C TYR A 84 5.41 -34.42 -1.74
N LYS A 85 5.56 -34.64 -3.05
CA LYS A 85 5.26 -33.60 -4.06
C LYS A 85 3.81 -33.14 -3.97
N ARG A 86 2.87 -34.09 -3.82
CA ARG A 86 1.45 -33.79 -3.67
C ARG A 86 1.17 -32.93 -2.44
N GLY A 87 1.68 -33.31 -1.27
CA GLY A 87 1.50 -32.52 -0.04
C GLY A 87 2.12 -31.12 -0.12
N LEU A 88 3.29 -30.98 -0.76
CA LEU A 88 3.93 -29.69 -1.01
C LEU A 88 3.08 -28.80 -1.93
N TYR A 89 2.55 -29.37 -3.01
CA TYR A 89 1.73 -28.64 -3.97
C TYR A 89 0.38 -28.25 -3.37
N ASP A 90 -0.28 -29.13 -2.63
CA ASP A 90 -1.55 -28.85 -1.96
C ASP A 90 -1.42 -27.62 -1.03
N ALA A 91 -0.36 -27.56 -0.24
CA ALA A 91 -0.11 -26.44 0.66
C ALA A 91 0.18 -25.13 -0.09
N LEU A 92 1.05 -25.16 -1.11
CA LEU A 92 1.44 -23.97 -1.86
C LEU A 92 0.30 -23.45 -2.75
N GLU A 93 -0.43 -24.33 -3.44
CA GLU A 93 -1.57 -23.96 -4.27
C GLU A 93 -2.73 -23.40 -3.45
N TYR A 94 -2.98 -23.93 -2.25
CA TYR A 94 -3.99 -23.38 -1.36
C TYR A 94 -3.71 -21.90 -1.05
N ILE A 95 -2.46 -21.56 -0.74
CA ILE A 95 -2.05 -20.18 -0.47
C ILE A 95 -2.22 -19.31 -1.72
N VAL A 96 -1.81 -19.78 -2.90
CA VAL A 96 -1.99 -19.03 -4.16
C VAL A 96 -3.47 -18.76 -4.47
N LYS A 97 -4.39 -19.67 -4.10
CA LYS A 97 -5.84 -19.53 -4.33
C LYS A 97 -6.56 -18.69 -3.28
N THR A 98 -5.95 -18.49 -2.12
CA THR A 98 -6.55 -17.76 -0.98
C THR A 98 -6.36 -16.24 -1.07
N TRP A 99 -5.43 -15.79 -1.92
CA TRP A 99 -5.11 -14.38 -2.14
C TRP A 99 -5.67 -13.85 -3.46
#